data_AF-A0A094FQF0-F1
#
_entry.id   AF-A0A094FQF0-F1
#
_cell.length_a   1.000
_cell.length_b   1.000
_cell.length_c   1.000
_cell.angle_alpha   90.00
_cell.angle_beta   90.00
_cell.angle_gamma   90.00
#
_symmetry.space_group_name_H-M   'P 1'
#
loop_
_entity.id
_entity.type
_entity.pdbx_description
1 polymer ?
#
loop_
_entity_poly.entity_id
_entity_poly.type
_entity_poly.pdbx_seq_one_letter_code
_entity_poly.pdbx_strand_id
1 'polypeptide(L)'
;MGIGKRGNQVNVIDFGLAKKYRDPKTHFHIPYRENKNLTGTARYASINTHLGVEQSRRDDMESLGYVMLYFCRGSLPWQGLKAATKKQKYDRIMEKKMTTPTEVLCRGFPNEFAIYLNYTRSLRFDDKPDYSYLRKIFRDLFSAVDSPTSSPSTSTTPGPFVSTTSPITPTSERSSVTSLSKNAQAIAQAAGNTPGAEEDEKQHRTRTTAATGGHPTPQQASTASKPGAISTTRRKVMERGASGADTPETNRAVGGSDRILRK
;
A
#
# COMPACT_ATOMS: atom_id res chain seq x y z
N MET A 1 15.61 7.52 14.90
CA MET A 1 15.63 7.92 16.32
C MET A 1 15.70 9.43 16.43
N GLY A 2 15.40 10.02 17.59
CA GLY A 2 15.80 11.38 17.91
C GLY A 2 17.30 11.49 18.21
N ILE A 3 17.75 12.69 18.56
CA ILE A 3 19.16 13.01 18.81
C ILE A 3 19.40 13.49 20.25
N GLY A 4 20.61 13.25 20.78
CA GLY A 4 21.01 13.63 22.14
C GLY A 4 20.05 13.07 23.20
N LYS A 5 19.52 13.95 24.06
CA LYS A 5 18.54 13.61 25.11
C LYS A 5 17.23 12.96 24.60
N ARG A 6 16.99 12.92 23.28
CA ARG A 6 15.85 12.24 22.64
C ARG A 6 16.25 10.97 21.86
N GLY A 7 17.43 10.39 22.14
CA GLY A 7 17.92 9.19 21.44
C GLY A 7 17.00 7.97 21.55
N ASN A 8 16.23 7.85 22.63
CA ASN A 8 15.21 6.82 22.84
C ASN A 8 13.89 7.08 22.09
N GLN A 9 13.71 8.25 21.48
CA GLN A 9 12.46 8.60 20.78
C GLN A 9 12.45 8.05 19.35
N VAL A 10 11.44 7.25 19.01
CA VAL A 10 11.09 6.91 17.62
C VAL A 10 10.19 8.03 17.08
N ASN A 11 10.50 8.53 15.89
CA ASN A 11 9.71 9.55 15.20
C ASN A 11 9.16 8.97 13.89
N VAL A 12 7.91 9.30 13.56
CA VAL A 12 7.32 9.02 12.24
C VAL A 12 7.58 10.23 11.34
N ILE A 13 7.91 9.97 10.07
CA ILE A 13 8.26 10.97 9.05
C ILE A 13 7.57 10.62 7.72
N ASP A 14 7.69 11.53 6.74
CA ASP A 14 7.06 11.45 5.42
C ASP A 14 5.54 11.26 5.44
N PHE A 15 4.85 12.38 5.57
CA PHE A 15 3.39 12.45 5.42
C PHE A 15 2.95 12.71 3.97
N GLY A 16 3.83 12.55 2.97
CA GLY A 16 3.53 12.82 1.55
C GLY A 16 2.45 11.92 0.93
N LEU A 17 2.19 10.76 1.54
CA LEU A 17 1.08 9.85 1.19
C LEU A 17 -0.06 9.86 2.24
N ALA A 18 0.01 10.72 3.27
CA ALA A 18 -0.98 10.73 4.34
C ALA A 18 -2.32 11.31 3.89
N LYS A 19 -3.42 10.73 4.38
CA LYS A 19 -4.79 11.08 3.97
C LYS A 19 -5.72 11.25 5.17
N LYS A 20 -6.59 12.27 5.12
CA LYS A 20 -7.68 12.49 6.08
C LYS A 20 -8.69 11.32 5.98
N TYR A 21 -8.68 10.43 6.98
CA TYR A 21 -9.60 9.27 7.04
C TYR A 21 -10.94 9.57 7.75
N ARG A 22 -11.06 10.69 8.46
CA ARG A 22 -12.30 11.13 9.14
C ARG A 22 -12.37 12.64 9.25
N ASP A 23 -13.54 13.18 9.54
CA ASP A 23 -13.68 14.60 9.86
C ASP A 23 -13.18 14.97 11.28
N PRO A 24 -12.45 16.08 11.48
CA PRO A 24 -11.98 16.47 12.81
C PRO A 24 -13.09 16.96 13.74
N LYS A 25 -14.23 17.45 13.24
CA LYS A 25 -15.34 17.95 14.08
C LYS A 25 -16.38 16.85 14.37
N THR A 26 -16.89 16.21 13.32
CA THR A 26 -17.98 15.22 13.45
C THR A 26 -17.48 13.79 13.64
N HIS A 27 -16.19 13.53 13.39
CA HIS A 27 -15.57 12.20 13.44
C HIS A 27 -16.13 11.13 12.51
N PHE A 28 -17.07 11.48 11.61
CA PHE A 28 -17.51 10.60 10.53
C PHE A 28 -16.31 10.14 9.68
N HIS A 29 -16.26 8.83 9.46
CA HIS A 29 -15.25 8.18 8.64
C HIS A 29 -15.43 8.51 7.16
N ILE A 30 -14.36 8.40 6.35
CA ILE A 30 -14.52 8.33 4.90
C ILE A 30 -15.35 7.09 4.52
N PRO A 31 -16.17 7.14 3.45
CA PRO A 31 -16.89 5.96 2.97
C PRO A 31 -15.93 4.91 2.39
N TYR A 32 -16.34 3.65 2.46
CA TYR A 32 -15.66 2.53 1.81
C TYR A 32 -15.59 2.73 0.30
N ARG A 33 -14.45 2.37 -0.32
CA ARG A 33 -14.23 2.45 -1.78
C ARG A 33 -13.23 1.37 -2.21
N GLU A 34 -13.38 0.93 -3.45
CA GLU A 34 -12.52 -0.06 -4.10
C GLU A 34 -11.88 0.53 -5.37
N ASN A 35 -11.28 -0.31 -6.21
CA ASN A 35 -10.62 0.07 -7.46
C ASN A 35 -9.54 1.16 -7.29
N LYS A 36 -8.85 1.13 -6.15
CA LYS A 36 -7.72 2.01 -5.82
C LYS A 36 -6.42 1.44 -6.40
N ASN A 37 -5.59 2.29 -6.99
CA ASN A 37 -4.22 1.93 -7.33
C ASN A 37 -3.41 1.68 -6.05
N LEU A 38 -2.54 0.66 -6.03
CA LEU A 38 -1.61 0.41 -4.93
C LEU A 38 -0.67 1.61 -4.74
N THR A 39 -0.72 2.20 -3.55
CA THR A 39 0.17 3.29 -3.10
C THR A 39 1.16 2.80 -2.03
N GLY A 40 2.29 3.50 -1.89
CA GLY A 40 3.30 3.19 -0.88
C GLY A 40 4.14 1.94 -1.21
N THR A 41 4.76 1.34 -0.20
CA THR A 41 5.69 0.23 -0.38
C THR A 41 4.97 -1.13 -0.32
N ALA A 42 4.76 -1.75 -1.49
CA ALA A 42 4.07 -3.04 -1.65
C ALA A 42 4.56 -4.18 -0.73
N ARG A 43 5.82 -4.16 -0.27
CA ARG A 43 6.37 -5.11 0.72
C ARG A 43 5.59 -5.04 2.05
N TYR A 44 5.25 -3.84 2.51
CA TYR A 44 4.63 -3.60 3.81
C TYR A 44 3.13 -3.29 3.73
N ALA A 45 2.61 -2.81 2.60
CA ALA A 45 1.18 -2.53 2.43
C ALA A 45 0.26 -3.70 2.82
N SER A 46 -0.93 -3.43 3.37
CA SER A 46 -1.90 -4.45 3.80
C SER A 46 -2.42 -5.28 2.63
N ILE A 47 -3.04 -6.44 2.93
CA ILE A 47 -3.74 -7.23 1.90
C ILE A 47 -4.84 -6.41 1.23
N ASN A 48 -5.58 -5.57 1.99
CA ASN A 48 -6.62 -4.70 1.43
C ASN A 48 -6.05 -3.69 0.42
N THR A 49 -4.88 -3.10 0.68
CA THR A 49 -4.21 -2.17 -0.25
C THR A 49 -3.76 -2.86 -1.55
N HIS A 50 -3.44 -4.15 -1.51
CA HIS A 50 -3.17 -4.94 -2.71
C HIS A 50 -4.45 -5.28 -3.49
N LEU A 51 -5.55 -5.57 -2.79
CA LEU A 51 -6.89 -5.77 -3.37
C LEU A 51 -7.54 -4.47 -3.91
N GLY A 52 -6.82 -3.34 -3.86
CA GLY A 52 -7.33 -2.05 -4.34
C GLY A 52 -8.44 -1.44 -3.49
N VAL A 53 -8.51 -1.79 -2.21
CA VAL A 53 -9.43 -1.17 -1.23
C VAL A 53 -8.84 0.14 -0.71
N GLU A 54 -9.69 1.12 -0.43
CA GLU A 54 -9.30 2.38 0.22
C GLU A 54 -8.71 2.14 1.61
N GLN A 55 -7.61 2.84 1.94
CA GLN A 55 -6.85 2.58 3.16
C GLN A 55 -7.46 3.26 4.39
N SER A 56 -7.29 2.62 5.53
CA SER A 56 -7.86 2.98 6.82
C SER A 56 -6.90 2.64 7.98
N ARG A 57 -7.32 2.94 9.22
CA ARG A 57 -6.52 2.71 10.45
C ARG A 57 -6.05 1.26 10.63
N ARG A 58 -6.77 0.27 10.11
CA ARG A 58 -6.34 -1.15 10.20
C ARG A 58 -5.14 -1.44 9.31
N ASP A 59 -5.05 -0.76 8.17
CA ASP A 59 -4.05 -1.00 7.13
C ASP A 59 -2.67 -0.50 7.56
N ASP A 60 -2.62 0.64 8.28
CA ASP A 60 -1.43 1.12 8.98
C ASP A 60 -0.94 0.10 10.02
N MET A 61 -1.85 -0.52 10.77
CA MET A 61 -1.51 -1.49 11.83
C MET A 61 -1.05 -2.83 11.24
N GLU A 62 -1.73 -3.37 10.22
CA GLU A 62 -1.25 -4.57 9.50
C GLU A 62 0.15 -4.32 8.90
N SER A 63 0.36 -3.13 8.32
CA SER A 63 1.66 -2.71 7.78
C SER A 63 2.75 -2.64 8.86
N LEU A 64 2.44 -2.09 10.04
CA LEU A 64 3.35 -2.08 11.19
C LEU A 64 3.68 -3.50 11.66
N GLY A 65 2.71 -4.42 11.66
CA GLY A 65 2.92 -5.84 11.94
C GLY A 65 3.97 -6.47 11.03
N TYR A 66 3.87 -6.24 9.71
CA TYR A 66 4.88 -6.71 8.75
C TYR A 66 6.25 -6.03 8.94
N VAL A 67 6.31 -4.77 9.38
CA VAL A 67 7.58 -4.07 9.66
C VAL A 67 8.27 -4.61 10.91
N MET A 68 7.54 -4.82 12.01
CA MET A 68 8.08 -5.40 13.24
C MET A 68 8.61 -6.82 12.98
N LEU A 69 7.81 -7.66 12.29
CA LEU A 69 8.22 -9.01 11.95
C LEU A 69 9.38 -9.03 10.92
N TYR A 70 9.46 -8.07 10.01
CA TYR A 70 10.62 -7.90 9.11
C TYR A 70 11.92 -7.66 9.88
N PHE A 71 11.91 -6.85 10.95
CA PHE A 71 13.09 -6.65 11.79
C PHE A 71 13.53 -7.95 12.49
N CYS A 72 12.58 -8.72 13.03
CA CYS A 72 12.90 -9.99 13.70
C CYS A 72 13.33 -11.10 12.72
N ARG A 73 12.80 -11.12 11.50
CA ARG A 73 13.11 -12.16 10.48
C ARG A 73 14.25 -11.82 9.54
N GLY A 74 14.66 -10.55 9.45
CA GLY A 74 15.50 -10.01 8.38
C GLY A 74 14.85 -9.98 6.98
N SER A 75 13.83 -10.81 6.72
CA SER A 75 13.09 -10.85 5.46
C SER A 75 11.67 -11.39 5.59
N LEU A 76 10.79 -10.95 4.69
CA LEU A 76 9.41 -11.42 4.54
C LEU A 76 9.28 -12.39 3.34
N PRO A 77 8.41 -13.43 3.39
CA PRO A 77 8.33 -14.48 2.36
C PRO A 77 7.96 -14.05 0.93
N TRP A 78 7.56 -12.79 0.74
CA TRP A 78 7.22 -12.17 -0.55
C TRP A 78 8.31 -11.21 -1.07
N GLN A 79 9.51 -11.23 -0.49
CA GLN A 79 10.69 -10.57 -1.05
C GLN A 79 11.33 -11.42 -2.18
N GLY A 80 12.14 -10.78 -3.02
CA GLY A 80 12.89 -11.47 -4.10
C GLY A 80 12.07 -11.94 -5.30
N LEU A 81 10.73 -11.91 -5.23
CA LEU A 81 9.84 -12.40 -6.29
C LEU A 81 10.13 -11.73 -7.65
N LYS A 82 10.49 -12.56 -8.65
CA LYS A 82 10.71 -12.16 -10.04
C LYS A 82 9.37 -11.99 -10.76
N ALA A 83 9.29 -11.05 -11.69
CA ALA A 83 8.16 -10.81 -12.58
C ALA A 83 8.62 -9.98 -13.80
N ALA A 84 7.91 -10.03 -14.93
CA ALA A 84 8.26 -9.23 -16.10
C ALA A 84 7.75 -7.78 -15.99
N THR A 85 6.56 -7.57 -15.38
CA THR A 85 5.98 -6.23 -15.20
C THR A 85 5.81 -5.84 -13.73
N LYS A 86 5.70 -4.53 -13.47
CA LYS A 86 5.41 -3.99 -12.13
C LYS A 86 4.08 -4.50 -11.56
N LYS A 87 3.05 -4.64 -12.41
CA LYS A 87 1.74 -5.21 -12.03
C LYS A 87 1.90 -6.66 -11.57
N GLN A 88 2.45 -7.53 -12.42
CA GLN A 88 2.74 -8.94 -12.08
C GLN A 88 3.58 -9.11 -10.81
N LYS A 89 4.48 -8.16 -10.52
CA LYS A 89 5.27 -8.17 -9.27
C LYS A 89 4.41 -7.89 -8.04
N TYR A 90 3.43 -7.00 -8.13
CA TYR A 90 2.47 -6.74 -7.06
C TYR A 90 1.48 -7.89 -6.93
N ASP A 91 0.94 -8.40 -8.04
CA ASP A 91 0.04 -9.57 -8.08
C ASP A 91 0.67 -10.78 -7.34
N ARG A 92 1.93 -11.09 -7.63
CA ARG A 92 2.69 -12.16 -6.95
C ARG A 92 3.00 -11.88 -5.47
N ILE A 93 3.13 -10.61 -5.07
CA ILE A 93 3.27 -10.24 -3.64
C ILE A 93 1.93 -10.40 -2.91
N MET A 94 0.83 -9.98 -3.52
CA MET A 94 -0.53 -10.15 -3.00
C MET A 94 -0.86 -11.63 -2.81
N GLU A 95 -0.71 -12.43 -3.87
CA GLU A 95 -0.87 -13.89 -3.85
C GLU A 95 -0.04 -14.50 -2.72
N LYS A 96 1.25 -14.13 -2.62
CA LYS A 96 2.12 -14.69 -1.58
C LYS A 96 1.77 -14.23 -0.15
N LYS A 97 1.17 -13.05 0.03
CA LYS A 97 0.63 -12.60 1.33
C LYS A 97 -0.64 -13.36 1.72
N MET A 98 -1.55 -13.59 0.78
CA MET A 98 -2.81 -14.30 1.01
C MET A 98 -2.59 -15.81 1.23
N THR A 99 -1.67 -16.42 0.48
CA THR A 99 -1.32 -17.85 0.57
C THR A 99 -0.31 -18.19 1.69
N THR A 100 0.08 -17.22 2.52
CA THR A 100 0.91 -17.47 3.72
C THR A 100 0.07 -17.23 4.99
N PRO A 101 -0.43 -18.29 5.65
CA PRO A 101 -1.13 -18.17 6.93
C PRO A 101 -0.30 -17.44 7.99
N THR A 102 -0.95 -16.74 8.91
CA THR A 102 -0.29 -15.94 9.94
C THR A 102 0.65 -16.80 10.81
N GLU A 103 0.24 -18.04 11.06
CA GLU A 103 0.90 -19.05 11.88
C GLU A 103 2.15 -19.63 11.18
N VAL A 104 2.16 -19.60 9.84
CA VAL A 104 3.34 -19.94 9.01
C VAL A 104 4.28 -18.74 8.93
N LEU A 105 3.74 -17.53 8.78
CA LEU A 105 4.49 -16.27 8.72
C LEU A 105 5.22 -15.96 10.04
N CYS A 106 4.60 -16.25 11.19
CA CYS A 106 5.15 -16.04 12.52
C CYS A 106 5.87 -17.28 13.09
N ARG A 107 5.96 -18.39 12.36
CA ARG A 107 6.65 -19.60 12.83
C ARG A 107 8.11 -19.29 13.22
N GLY A 108 8.46 -19.67 14.45
CA GLY A 108 9.77 -19.40 15.07
C GLY A 108 9.86 -18.10 15.87
N PHE A 109 8.74 -17.37 16.03
CA PHE A 109 8.66 -16.11 16.77
C PHE A 109 7.55 -16.19 17.84
N PRO A 110 7.56 -15.31 18.85
CA PRO A 110 6.52 -15.26 19.88
C PRO A 110 5.10 -15.15 19.29
N ASN A 111 4.13 -15.84 19.90
CA ASN A 111 2.77 -15.97 19.38
C ASN A 111 2.03 -14.62 19.29
N GLU A 112 2.48 -13.64 20.06
CA GLU A 112 2.10 -12.24 20.07
C GLU A 112 2.11 -11.60 18.68
N PHE A 113 3.07 -11.97 17.82
CA PHE A 113 3.10 -11.50 16.42
C PHE A 113 1.92 -12.03 15.61
N ALA A 114 1.50 -13.28 15.85
CA ALA A 114 0.35 -13.87 15.18
C ALA A 114 -0.97 -13.30 15.73
N ILE A 115 -1.09 -13.13 17.05
CA ILE A 115 -2.22 -12.47 17.70
C ILE A 115 -2.40 -11.05 17.16
N TYR A 116 -1.31 -10.26 17.08
CA TYR A 116 -1.32 -8.91 16.53
C TYR A 116 -1.81 -8.91 15.06
N LEU A 117 -1.24 -9.75 14.20
CA LEU A 117 -1.60 -9.77 12.79
C LEU A 117 -3.05 -10.26 12.58
N ASN A 118 -3.49 -11.30 13.28
CA ASN A 118 -4.87 -11.80 13.20
C ASN A 118 -5.88 -10.77 13.75
N TYR A 119 -5.54 -10.02 14.80
CA TYR A 119 -6.36 -8.88 15.24
C TYR A 119 -6.44 -7.79 14.14
N THR A 120 -5.32 -7.34 13.59
CA THR A 120 -5.34 -6.26 12.58
C THR A 120 -6.10 -6.62 11.31
N ARG A 121 -6.05 -7.91 10.90
CA ARG A 121 -6.79 -8.48 9.76
C ARG A 121 -8.28 -8.67 10.04
N SER A 122 -8.72 -8.74 11.31
CA SER A 122 -10.14 -8.92 11.65
C SER A 122 -10.94 -7.60 11.65
N LEU A 123 -10.25 -6.47 11.83
CA LEU A 123 -10.85 -5.13 11.87
C LEU A 123 -11.64 -4.77 10.60
N ARG A 124 -12.82 -4.18 10.79
CA ARG A 124 -13.59 -3.51 9.74
C ARG A 124 -12.88 -2.22 9.30
N PHE A 125 -13.26 -1.74 8.13
CA PHE A 125 -12.68 -0.53 7.52
C PHE A 125 -12.86 0.74 8.38
N ASP A 126 -13.97 0.85 9.11
CA ASP A 126 -14.33 1.96 9.98
C ASP A 126 -14.12 1.69 11.48
N ASP A 127 -13.64 0.50 11.86
CA ASP A 127 -13.31 0.19 13.26
C ASP A 127 -12.21 1.09 13.81
N LYS A 128 -12.29 1.39 15.11
CA LYS A 128 -11.19 2.00 15.87
C LYS A 128 -10.34 0.88 16.47
N PRO A 129 -9.06 0.70 16.05
CA PRO A 129 -8.18 -0.27 16.68
C PRO A 129 -8.02 0.02 18.18
N ASP A 130 -7.97 -1.03 18.99
CA ASP A 130 -7.53 -0.91 20.37
C ASP A 130 -6.00 -0.87 20.42
N TYR A 131 -5.47 0.34 20.23
CA TYR A 131 -4.05 0.65 20.37
C TYR A 131 -3.51 0.36 21.78
N SER A 132 -4.35 0.20 22.81
CA SER A 132 -3.91 -0.16 24.16
C SER A 132 -3.75 -1.67 24.31
N TYR A 133 -4.70 -2.47 23.79
CA TYR A 133 -4.54 -3.92 23.66
C TYR A 133 -3.31 -4.28 22.82
N LEU A 134 -3.16 -3.68 21.63
CA LEU A 134 -2.02 -3.94 20.73
C LEU A 134 -0.65 -3.60 21.34
N ARG A 135 -0.59 -2.62 22.24
CA ARG A 135 0.62 -2.32 23.03
C ARG A 135 0.78 -3.22 24.26
N LYS A 136 -0.33 -3.72 24.84
CA LYS A 136 -0.30 -4.64 25.98
C LYS A 136 0.36 -5.96 25.58
N ILE A 137 -0.04 -6.54 24.44
CA ILE A 137 0.51 -7.77 23.84
C ILE A 137 2.04 -7.82 23.96
N PHE A 138 2.75 -6.86 23.35
CA PHE A 138 4.21 -6.87 23.34
C PHE A 138 4.85 -6.44 24.65
N ARG A 139 4.17 -5.66 25.49
CA ARG A 139 4.67 -5.28 26.83
C ARG A 139 4.62 -6.46 27.79
N ASP A 140 3.54 -7.24 27.78
CA ASP A 140 3.40 -8.45 28.60
C ASP A 140 4.51 -9.46 28.24
N LEU A 141 4.74 -9.69 26.94
CA LEU A 141 5.83 -10.52 26.43
C LEU A 141 7.21 -10.01 26.88
N PHE A 142 7.46 -8.70 26.78
CA PHE A 142 8.74 -8.11 27.21
C PHE A 142 8.99 -8.37 28.71
N SER A 143 8.00 -8.12 29.57
CA SER A 143 8.10 -8.41 31.00
C SER A 143 8.20 -9.91 31.33
N ALA A 144 7.68 -10.79 30.49
CA ALA A 144 7.84 -12.24 30.64
C ALA A 144 9.27 -12.71 30.29
N VAL A 145 9.93 -12.08 29.30
CA VAL A 145 11.32 -12.39 28.93
C VAL A 145 12.33 -11.83 29.95
N ASP A 146 12.05 -10.67 30.55
CA ASP A 146 12.89 -10.07 31.60
C ASP A 146 12.77 -10.79 32.98
N SER A 147 11.90 -11.80 33.10
CA SER A 147 11.70 -12.54 34.35
C SER A 147 12.75 -13.65 34.51
N PRO A 148 13.55 -13.68 35.61
CA PRO A 148 14.73 -14.56 35.74
C PRO A 148 14.44 -16.06 35.92
N THR A 149 13.21 -16.51 35.68
CA THR A 149 12.76 -17.91 35.80
C THR A 149 12.63 -18.62 34.44
N SER A 150 12.77 -17.93 33.30
CA SER A 150 12.76 -18.57 31.98
C SER A 150 14.12 -19.20 31.64
N SER A 151 14.37 -20.40 32.13
CA SER A 151 15.52 -21.23 31.70
C SER A 151 15.55 -21.38 30.17
N PRO A 152 16.68 -21.15 29.48
CA PRO A 152 16.75 -21.28 28.03
C PRO A 152 16.70 -22.76 27.61
N SER A 153 15.50 -23.27 27.31
CA SER A 153 15.26 -24.64 26.86
C SER A 153 15.65 -24.84 25.39
N THR A 154 16.91 -24.56 25.05
CA THR A 154 17.50 -24.80 23.72
C THR A 154 18.37 -26.06 23.74
N SER A 155 17.72 -27.23 23.76
CA SER A 155 18.37 -28.53 23.57
C SER A 155 18.18 -29.04 22.14
N THR A 156 19.22 -28.90 21.32
CA THR A 156 19.30 -29.39 19.94
C THR A 156 19.13 -30.92 19.85
N THR A 157 18.37 -31.41 18.87
CA THR A 157 18.67 -32.53 17.93
C THR A 157 17.38 -33.20 17.41
N PRO A 158 17.21 -33.42 16.09
CA PRO A 158 16.09 -34.20 15.55
C PRO A 158 16.37 -35.72 15.63
N GLY A 159 15.67 -36.43 16.52
CA GLY A 159 15.58 -37.90 16.52
C GLY A 159 14.40 -38.42 15.67
N PRO A 160 14.38 -39.72 15.29
CA PRO A 160 13.35 -40.28 14.42
C PRO A 160 11.97 -40.38 15.11
N PHE A 161 10.92 -40.22 14.30
CA PHE A 161 9.52 -40.14 14.73
C PHE A 161 8.92 -41.53 15.00
N VAL A 162 8.33 -41.73 16.18
CA VAL A 162 7.50 -42.89 16.51
C VAL A 162 6.04 -42.46 16.63
N SER A 163 5.17 -43.03 15.81
CA SER A 163 3.73 -42.78 15.85
C SER A 163 3.07 -43.50 17.02
N THR A 164 2.40 -42.77 17.91
CA THR A 164 1.40 -43.34 18.84
C THR A 164 0.14 -42.50 18.80
N THR A 165 -0.99 -43.09 18.38
CA THR A 165 -2.29 -42.43 18.30
C THR A 165 -3.11 -42.64 19.58
N SER A 166 -3.78 -41.58 20.04
CA SER A 166 -4.90 -41.67 20.99
C SER A 166 -5.83 -40.44 20.82
N PRO A 167 -7.14 -40.55 21.14
CA PRO A 167 -8.16 -39.64 20.63
C PRO A 167 -8.37 -38.36 21.43
N ILE A 168 -9.01 -37.37 20.81
CA ILE A 168 -9.34 -36.05 21.37
C ILE A 168 -10.83 -35.99 21.71
N THR A 169 -11.16 -35.57 22.94
CA THR A 169 -12.54 -35.24 23.35
C THR A 169 -12.80 -33.74 23.14
N PRO A 170 -13.89 -33.31 22.47
CA PRO A 170 -14.16 -31.90 22.23
C PRO A 170 -14.95 -31.24 23.37
N THR A 171 -14.41 -30.15 23.94
CA THR A 171 -15.12 -29.27 24.90
C THR A 171 -15.37 -27.90 24.27
N SER A 172 -16.48 -27.25 24.65
CA SER A 172 -17.07 -26.13 23.91
C SER A 172 -16.45 -24.75 24.18
N GLU A 173 -15.91 -24.10 23.14
CA GLU A 173 -15.94 -22.64 22.98
C GLU A 173 -16.61 -22.25 21.66
N ARG A 174 -17.72 -21.49 21.74
CA ARG A 174 -18.57 -21.12 20.57
C ARG A 174 -18.63 -19.61 20.28
N SER A 175 -18.00 -18.78 21.10
CA SER A 175 -18.05 -17.31 21.03
C SER A 175 -17.19 -16.70 19.90
N SER A 176 -15.96 -17.20 19.71
CA SER A 176 -14.94 -16.52 18.88
C SER A 176 -15.00 -16.80 17.37
N VAL A 177 -15.58 -17.93 16.95
CA VAL A 177 -15.58 -18.38 15.53
C VAL A 177 -16.52 -17.57 14.62
N THR A 178 -17.52 -16.90 15.18
CA THR A 178 -18.62 -16.26 14.44
C THR A 178 -18.24 -14.97 13.72
N SER A 179 -17.10 -14.35 14.07
CA SER A 179 -16.58 -13.13 13.42
C SER A 179 -15.75 -13.45 12.17
N LEU A 180 -14.84 -14.41 12.27
CA LEU A 180 -13.96 -14.87 11.18
C LEU A 180 -14.75 -15.29 9.93
N SER A 181 -15.86 -16.01 10.13
CA SER A 181 -16.76 -16.46 9.06
C SER A 181 -17.27 -15.32 8.17
N LYS A 182 -17.58 -14.16 8.74
CA LYS A 182 -18.26 -13.06 8.02
C LYS A 182 -17.31 -12.28 7.10
N ASN A 183 -16.07 -12.06 7.51
CA ASN A 183 -15.06 -11.47 6.63
C ASN A 183 -14.67 -12.45 5.50
N ALA A 184 -14.57 -13.75 5.79
CA ALA A 184 -14.27 -14.77 4.78
C ALA A 184 -15.35 -14.86 3.69
N GLN A 185 -16.64 -14.80 4.06
CA GLN A 185 -17.75 -14.81 3.12
C GLN A 185 -17.78 -13.58 2.20
N ALA A 186 -17.49 -12.38 2.72
CA ALA A 186 -17.38 -11.18 1.92
C ALA A 186 -16.24 -11.26 0.88
N ILE A 187 -15.08 -11.81 1.26
CA ILE A 187 -13.93 -12.00 0.36
C ILE A 187 -14.24 -13.05 -0.72
N ALA A 188 -14.92 -14.14 -0.37
CA ALA A 188 -15.28 -15.19 -1.32
C ALA A 188 -16.27 -14.70 -2.40
N GLN A 189 -17.22 -13.84 -2.04
CA GLN A 189 -18.22 -13.30 -2.99
C GLN A 189 -17.61 -12.34 -4.02
N ALA A 190 -16.53 -11.64 -3.68
CA ALA A 190 -15.80 -10.78 -4.63
C ALA A 190 -14.96 -11.54 -5.67
N ALA A 191 -14.69 -12.84 -5.45
CA ALA A 191 -13.85 -13.66 -6.32
C ALA A 191 -14.63 -14.42 -7.42
N GLY A 192 -15.96 -14.31 -7.44
CA GLY A 192 -16.84 -15.16 -8.25
C GLY A 192 -17.69 -14.43 -9.28
N ASN A 193 -17.08 -13.84 -10.31
CA ASN A 193 -17.80 -13.52 -11.55
C ASN A 193 -16.91 -13.62 -12.79
N THR A 194 -17.40 -14.29 -13.84
CA THR A 194 -16.68 -14.59 -15.09
C THR A 194 -17.10 -13.59 -16.19
N PRO A 195 -16.29 -13.33 -17.25
CA PRO A 195 -16.41 -12.10 -18.02
C PRO A 195 -17.45 -12.16 -19.16
N GLY A 196 -17.85 -10.98 -19.64
CA GLY A 196 -18.65 -10.82 -20.86
C GLY A 196 -18.39 -9.47 -21.55
N ALA A 197 -18.41 -9.51 -22.89
CA ALA A 197 -18.35 -8.39 -23.84
C ALA A 197 -17.12 -7.44 -23.75
N GLU A 198 -16.18 -7.63 -24.67
CA GLU A 198 -15.43 -6.51 -25.26
C GLU A 198 -16.32 -5.87 -26.34
N GLU A 199 -16.41 -4.53 -26.39
CA GLU A 199 -17.00 -3.81 -27.53
C GLU A 199 -15.97 -2.86 -28.17
N ASP A 200 -15.94 -2.84 -29.50
CA ASP A 200 -14.84 -2.35 -30.33
C ASP A 200 -15.11 -0.89 -30.79
N GLU A 201 -14.46 0.09 -30.16
CA GLU A 201 -14.70 1.53 -30.41
C GLU A 201 -14.12 1.99 -31.77
N LYS A 202 -14.83 1.68 -32.86
CA LYS A 202 -14.45 2.10 -34.21
C LYS A 202 -15.03 3.45 -34.64
N GLN A 203 -14.10 4.38 -34.82
CA GLN A 203 -14.23 5.75 -35.32
C GLN A 203 -15.36 5.99 -36.33
N HIS A 204 -16.24 6.94 -36.01
CA HIS A 204 -17.28 7.43 -36.91
C HIS A 204 -16.68 8.34 -38.00
N ARG A 205 -16.61 7.86 -39.25
CA ARG A 205 -16.30 8.70 -40.43
C ARG A 205 -17.44 8.66 -41.43
N THR A 206 -18.07 9.81 -41.66
CA THR A 206 -19.17 9.99 -42.60
C THR A 206 -18.74 9.71 -44.04
N ARG A 207 -19.68 9.16 -44.83
CA ARG A 207 -19.44 8.70 -46.21
C ARG A 207 -20.47 9.35 -47.16
N THR A 208 -20.02 10.34 -47.92
CA THR A 208 -20.79 10.92 -49.04
C THR A 208 -20.63 10.06 -50.30
N THR A 209 -21.60 10.14 -51.21
CA THR A 209 -21.78 9.23 -52.37
C THR A 209 -21.50 9.91 -53.72
N ALA A 210 -21.56 9.10 -54.80
CA ALA A 210 -21.47 9.47 -56.23
C ALA A 210 -20.06 9.83 -56.76
N ALA A 211 -19.71 9.58 -58.03
CA ALA A 211 -20.21 8.62 -59.03
C ALA A 211 -19.22 8.53 -60.23
N THR A 212 -19.24 7.42 -61.00
CA THR A 212 -18.57 7.21 -62.33
C THR A 212 -17.03 7.40 -62.38
N GLY A 213 -16.26 6.79 -63.30
CA GLY A 213 -16.53 5.73 -64.28
C GLY A 213 -15.41 5.71 -65.36
N GLY A 214 -14.88 4.54 -65.76
CA GLY A 214 -13.92 4.44 -66.88
C GLY A 214 -12.75 3.44 -66.72
N HIS A 215 -12.20 3.02 -67.86
CA HIS A 215 -11.02 2.15 -68.10
C HIS A 215 -10.40 2.61 -69.45
N PRO A 216 -9.17 2.22 -69.87
CA PRO A 216 -8.24 1.23 -69.30
C PRO A 216 -6.75 1.69 -69.23
N THR A 217 -5.84 0.71 -69.08
CA THR A 217 -4.34 0.68 -69.07
C THR A 217 -3.67 0.96 -70.46
N PRO A 218 -2.31 0.86 -70.69
CA PRO A 218 -1.15 0.41 -69.88
C PRO A 218 0.18 1.25 -69.98
N GLN A 219 1.31 0.70 -69.46
CA GLN A 219 2.75 1.03 -69.72
C GLN A 219 3.35 2.30 -69.03
N GLN A 220 4.64 2.43 -68.69
CA GLN A 220 5.80 1.49 -68.69
C GLN A 220 6.92 1.91 -67.66
N ALA A 221 7.79 0.94 -67.31
CA ALA A 221 9.22 1.02 -66.94
C ALA A 221 9.85 2.17 -66.08
N SER A 222 10.46 1.76 -64.94
CA SER A 222 11.82 2.17 -64.45
C SER A 222 12.09 3.65 -64.07
N THR A 223 13.20 4.08 -63.45
CA THR A 223 14.43 3.44 -62.88
C THR A 223 14.63 3.87 -61.40
N ALA A 224 15.72 3.46 -60.74
CA ALA A 224 16.07 3.86 -59.38
C ALA A 224 17.09 5.02 -59.34
N SER A 225 17.07 5.88 -58.31
CA SER A 225 18.25 6.61 -57.81
C SER A 225 18.05 7.24 -56.42
N LYS A 226 19.01 6.97 -55.52
CA LYS A 226 19.53 7.87 -54.47
C LYS A 226 20.82 8.54 -55.05
N PRO A 227 21.43 9.61 -54.48
CA PRO A 227 21.43 10.02 -53.07
C PRO A 227 21.35 11.55 -52.83
N GLY A 228 21.62 11.98 -51.58
CA GLY A 228 21.90 13.39 -51.25
C GLY A 228 21.77 13.68 -49.75
N ALA A 229 22.81 14.25 -49.13
CA ALA A 229 22.80 14.64 -47.71
C ALA A 229 23.64 15.91 -47.48
N ILE A 230 23.11 16.83 -46.66
CA ILE A 230 23.72 18.03 -46.04
C ILE A 230 22.72 18.39 -44.91
N SER A 231 23.03 18.31 -43.62
CA SER A 231 24.00 19.08 -42.80
C SER A 231 23.61 20.54 -42.57
N THR A 232 23.21 20.89 -41.33
CA THR A 232 23.84 21.96 -40.51
C THR A 232 23.16 22.12 -39.14
N THR A 233 23.88 22.68 -38.16
CA THR A 233 23.48 22.82 -36.75
C THR A 233 23.51 24.30 -36.32
N ARG A 234 22.50 24.81 -35.58
CA ARG A 234 22.65 26.11 -34.89
C ARG A 234 21.83 26.32 -33.59
N ARG A 235 22.59 26.64 -32.53
CA ARG A 235 22.37 27.45 -31.29
C ARG A 235 20.98 28.10 -31.10
N LYS A 236 20.33 28.11 -29.92
CA LYS A 236 20.73 28.43 -28.51
C LYS A 236 20.82 29.95 -28.16
N VAL A 237 19.70 30.50 -27.66
CA VAL A 237 19.50 31.36 -26.43
C VAL A 237 19.99 32.83 -26.38
N MET A 238 19.19 33.69 -25.68
CA MET A 238 19.46 35.03 -25.08
C MET A 238 19.53 36.27 -26.02
N GLU A 239 19.16 37.51 -25.63
CA GLU A 239 18.44 38.09 -24.45
C GLU A 239 17.96 39.55 -24.74
N ARG A 240 17.11 40.15 -23.86
CA ARG A 240 16.79 41.60 -23.65
C ARG A 240 15.95 42.32 -24.74
N GLY A 241 15.13 43.34 -24.40
CA GLY A 241 14.71 43.83 -23.08
C GLY A 241 14.09 45.26 -23.09
N ALA A 242 13.53 45.71 -21.95
CA ALA A 242 13.03 47.07 -21.64
C ALA A 242 11.73 47.53 -22.39
N SER A 243 10.89 48.47 -21.90
CA SER A 243 10.86 49.26 -20.64
C SER A 243 9.45 49.84 -20.31
N GLY A 244 9.15 49.97 -19.01
CA GLY A 244 8.28 51.02 -18.42
C GLY A 244 6.76 50.84 -18.49
N ALA A 245 5.95 51.57 -17.71
CA ALA A 245 6.21 52.29 -16.45
C ALA A 245 4.87 52.62 -15.74
N ASP A 246 4.83 52.61 -14.40
CA ASP A 246 4.22 53.66 -13.52
C ASP A 246 3.87 53.18 -12.10
N THR A 247 3.89 54.14 -11.17
CA THR A 247 3.54 54.13 -9.74
C THR A 247 2.92 55.52 -9.41
N PRO A 248 2.46 55.86 -8.19
CA PRO A 248 2.39 55.13 -6.91
C PRO A 248 0.92 54.97 -6.46
N GLU A 249 0.37 55.20 -5.25
CA GLU A 249 0.77 55.66 -3.88
C GLU A 249 -0.35 55.18 -2.90
N THR A 250 -0.36 55.26 -1.54
CA THR A 250 0.53 55.77 -0.47
C THR A 250 0.23 55.01 0.84
N ASN A 251 1.10 55.17 1.87
CA ASN A 251 0.75 55.23 3.31
C ASN A 251 0.08 54.03 4.05
N ARG A 252 0.32 53.78 5.34
CA ARG A 252 1.45 54.12 6.24
C ARG A 252 1.33 53.25 7.50
N ALA A 253 2.44 52.90 8.15
CA ALA A 253 2.44 52.24 9.46
C ALA A 253 3.01 53.15 10.56
N VAL A 254 2.23 53.34 11.62
CA VAL A 254 2.58 53.85 12.96
C VAL A 254 1.55 53.17 13.89
N GLY A 255 1.84 52.64 15.08
CA GLY A 255 3.04 52.71 15.91
C GLY A 255 2.62 53.13 17.31
N GLY A 256 2.67 52.22 18.30
CA GLY A 256 2.15 52.51 19.63
C GLY A 256 2.38 51.37 20.64
N SER A 257 3.29 51.62 21.57
CA SER A 257 3.42 50.87 22.82
C SER A 257 2.81 51.71 23.96
N ASP A 258 2.23 51.09 24.99
CA ASP A 258 2.84 50.95 26.34
C ASP A 258 1.79 50.64 27.44
N ARG A 259 2.25 50.17 28.62
CA ARG A 259 1.62 50.16 29.98
C ARG A 259 0.33 49.35 30.22
N ILE A 260 0.35 48.29 31.05
CA ILE A 260 0.35 48.23 32.55
C ILE A 260 -1.01 48.58 33.19
N LEU A 261 -1.69 47.60 33.83
CA LEU A 261 -1.76 47.45 35.31
C LEU A 261 -2.42 46.13 35.76
N ARG A 262 -2.33 45.85 37.05
CA ARG A 262 -2.77 44.64 37.78
C ARG A 262 -4.29 44.65 38.06
N LYS A 263 -4.90 43.46 38.06
CA LYS A 263 -5.26 42.77 39.31
C LYS A 263 -5.51 41.28 39.09
#